data_AF-A0A7W1FAB2-F1
#
_entry.id   AF-A0A7W1FAB2-F1
#
_cell.length_a   1.000
_cell.length_b   1.000
_cell.length_c   1.000
_cell.angle_alpha   90.00
_cell.angle_beta   90.00
_cell.angle_gamma   90.00
#
_symmetry.space_group_name_H-M   'P 1'
#
loop_
_entity.id
_entity.type
_entity.pdbx_description
1 polymer ?
#
loop_
_entity_poly.entity_id
_entity_poly.type
_entity_poly.pdbx_seq_one_letter_code
_entity_poly.pdbx_strand_id
1 'polypeptide(L)' 'CGICVEVCPFDALFWSPEFEYAEYEVDLMTHEKEKLEEWTYAVLPPPLPESGIEAPLQAEGEAETGTQEVA' A
#
# COMPACT_ATOMS: atom_id res chain seq x y z
N CYS A 1 -2.95 -2.25 14.13
CA CYS A 1 -4.40 -2.45 14.37
C CYS A 1 -5.24 -2.32 13.10
N GLY A 2 -4.75 -1.74 12.01
CA GLY A 2 -5.43 -1.81 10.69
C GLY A 2 -6.48 -0.73 10.48
N ILE A 3 -6.98 -0.15 11.57
CA ILE A 3 -8.09 0.81 11.53
C ILE A 3 -7.86 1.98 10.56
N CYS A 4 -6.64 2.51 10.47
CA CYS A 4 -6.34 3.64 9.59
C CYS A 4 -6.53 3.31 8.10
N VAL A 5 -6.29 2.05 7.73
CA VAL A 5 -6.51 1.51 6.38
C VAL A 5 -8.01 1.23 6.19
N GLU A 6 -8.61 0.52 7.12
CA GLU A 6 -10.01 0.06 7.04
C GLU A 6 -11.04 1.20 7.03
N VAL A 7 -10.75 2.31 7.70
CA VAL A 7 -11.68 3.44 7.81
C VAL A 7 -11.35 4.59 6.85
N CYS A 8 -10.29 4.46 6.03
CA CYS A 8 -9.92 5.53 5.11
C CYS A 8 -10.99 5.69 4.02
N PRO A 9 -11.64 6.85 3.89
CA PRO A 9 -12.72 7.02 2.92
C PRO A 9 -12.24 7.11 1.46
N PHE A 10 -10.92 7.20 1.24
CA PHE A 10 -10.31 7.43 -0.07
C PHE A 10 -9.36 6.30 -0.49
N ASP A 11 -9.27 5.21 0.28
CA ASP A 11 -8.29 4.15 0.06
C ASP A 11 -6.86 4.70 -0.14
N ALA A 12 -6.52 5.76 0.61
CA ALA A 12 -5.23 6.44 0.47
C ALA A 12 -4.11 5.81 1.31
N LEU A 13 -4.46 4.96 2.27
CA LEU A 13 -3.52 4.32 3.20
C LEU A 13 -3.55 2.81 3.00
N PHE A 14 -2.37 2.20 3.00
CA PHE A 14 -2.17 0.77 2.84
C PHE A 14 -1.12 0.25 3.81
N TRP A 15 -1.12 -1.06 4.03
CA TRP A 15 -0.04 -1.71 4.77
C TRP A 15 1.18 -1.91 3.87
N SER A 16 2.34 -1.42 4.32
CA SER A 16 3.61 -1.75 3.69
C SER A 16 3.96 -3.23 3.95
N PRO A 17 4.49 -3.95 2.96
CA PRO A 17 5.07 -5.29 3.17
C PRO A 17 6.42 -5.24 3.91
N GLU A 18 7.04 -4.06 4.02
CA GLU A 18 8.30 -3.88 4.76
C GLU A 18 8.07 -3.98 6.27
N PHE A 19 8.85 -4.83 6.93
CA PHE A 19 8.71 -5.12 8.36
C PHE A 19 9.98 -4.82 9.19
N GLU A 20 11.11 -4.53 8.54
CA GLU A 20 12.40 -4.32 9.19
C GLU A 20 12.82 -2.84 9.13
N TYR A 21 12.18 -2.02 9.97
CA TYR A 21 12.41 -0.56 10.08
C TYR A 21 12.79 -0.14 11.51
N ALA A 22 13.46 -1.02 12.25
CA ALA A 22 13.88 -0.75 13.62
C ALA A 22 15.05 0.25 13.66
N GLU A 23 14.98 1.22 14.57
CA GLU A 23 15.97 2.29 14.73
C GLU A 23 16.52 2.35 16.16
N TYR A 24 17.70 2.97 16.32
CA TYR A 24 18.38 3.06 17.63
C TYR A 24 17.87 4.20 18.52
N GLU A 25 17.32 5.25 17.91
CA GLU A 25 16.84 6.45 18.59
C GLU A 25 15.33 6.65 18.38
N VAL A 26 14.65 7.22 19.36
CA VAL A 26 13.17 7.32 19.38
C VAL A 26 12.61 8.28 18.34
N ASP A 27 13.34 9.35 18.02
CA ASP A 27 13.00 10.33 17.00
C ASP A 27 13.04 9.73 15.58
N LEU A 28 13.83 8.69 15.37
CA LEU A 28 13.88 7.97 14.09
C LEU A 28 12.70 7.01 13.91
N MET A 29 11.97 6.65 14.99
CA MET A 29 10.76 5.82 14.88
C MET A 29 9.52 6.60 14.42
N THR A 30 9.59 7.93 14.35
CA THR A 30 8.50 8.75 13.80
C THR A 30 8.59 8.83 12.29
N HIS A 31 7.56 8.35 11.61
CA HIS A 31 7.51 8.30 10.15
C HIS A 31 6.61 9.43 9.64
N GLU A 32 7.25 10.51 9.17
CA GLU A 32 6.57 11.63 8.51
C GLU A 32 6.20 11.26 7.06
N LYS A 33 5.46 12.16 6.40
CA LYS A 33 4.93 11.95 5.04
C LYS A 33 6.01 11.49 4.05
N GLU A 34 7.16 12.16 4.03
CA GLU A 34 8.24 11.89 3.07
C GLU A 34 8.77 10.45 3.22
N LYS A 35 8.84 9.95 4.45
CA LYS A 35 9.29 8.58 4.72
C LYS A 35 8.23 7.55 4.31
N LEU A 36 6.96 7.86 4.52
CA LEU A 36 5.83 6.98 4.11
C LEU A 36 5.68 6.90 2.59
N GLU A 37 6.04 7.95 1.86
CA GLU A 37 6.01 7.97 0.38
C GLU A 37 6.98 6.94 -0.23
N GLU A 38 8.09 6.61 0.44
CA GLU A 38 9.05 5.59 -0.01
C GLU A 38 8.42 4.19 -0.14
N TRP A 39 7.38 3.90 0.64
CA TRP A 39 6.73 2.59 0.70
C TRP A 39 5.42 2.50 -0.08
N THR A 40 4.93 3.61 -0.60
CA THR A 40 3.61 3.68 -1.25
C THR A 40 3.53 2.78 -2.49
N TYR A 41 4.65 2.64 -3.23
CA TYR A 41 4.71 1.84 -4.46
C TYR A 41 5.00 0.35 -4.23
N ALA A 42 5.35 -0.06 -3.01
CA ALA A 42 5.56 -1.46 -2.66
C ALA A 42 4.23 -2.21 -2.42
N VAL A 43 3.12 -1.48 -2.39
CA VAL A 43 1.79 -2.03 -2.14
C VAL A 43 1.27 -2.66 -3.43
N LEU A 44 0.96 -3.96 -3.38
CA LEU A 44 0.37 -4.66 -4.51
C LEU A 44 -1.02 -4.06 -4.81
N PRO A 45 -1.35 -3.77 -6.08
CA PRO A 45 -2.68 -3.28 -6.42
C PRO A 45 -3.77 -4.27 -5.97
N PRO A 46 -4.95 -3.75 -5.57
CA PRO A 46 -6.05 -4.62 -5.18
C PRO A 46 -6.45 -5.55 -6.34
N PRO A 47 -6.88 -6.79 -6.05
CA PRO A 47 -7.35 -7.71 -7.08
C PRO A 47 -8.56 -7.11 -7.81
N LEU A 48 -8.66 -7.39 -9.11
CA LEU A 48 -9.79 -6.96 -9.92
C LEU A 48 -11.12 -7.46 -9.33
N PRO A 49 -12.16 -6.62 -9.28
CA PRO A 49 -13.46 -7.02 -8.77
C PRO A 49 -14.07 -8.15 -9.63
N GLU A 50 -14.83 -9.04 -8.99
CA GLU A 50 -15.54 -10.12 -9.65
C GLU A 50 -16.59 -9.58 -10.64
N SER A 51 -16.84 -10.31 -11.73
CA SER A 51 -17.72 -9.85 -12.80
C SER A 51 -19.13 -9.54 -12.30
N GLY A 52 -19.55 -8.28 -12.42
CA GLY A 52 -20.86 -7.79 -11.96
C GLY A 52 -20.79 -6.78 -10.82
N ILE A 53 -19.61 -6.55 -10.23
CA ILE A 53 -19.36 -5.41 -9.34
C ILE A 53 -18.80 -4.27 -10.20
N GLU A 54 -19.53 -3.16 -10.25
CA GLU A 54 -19.07 -1.94 -10.91
C GLU A 54 -17.79 -1.43 -10.23
N ALA A 55 -16.74 -1.22 -11.02
CA ALA A 55 -15.46 -0.75 -10.50
C ALA A 55 -15.63 0.62 -9.83
N PRO A 56 -14.88 0.90 -8.74
CA PRO A 56 -14.82 2.25 -8.19
C PRO A 56 -14.41 3.21 -9.31
N LEU A 57 -14.90 4.45 -9.24
CA LEU A 57 -14.70 5.47 -10.27
C LEU A 57 -13.25 5.99 -10.31
N GLN A 58 -12.23 5.12 -10.26
CA GLN A 58 -10.82 5.44 -10.47
C GLN A 58 -10.12 4.24 -11.10
N ALA A 59 -9.80 4.36 -12.39
CA ALA A 59 -8.93 3.43 -13.10
C ALA A 59 -8.13 4.21 -14.15
N GLU A 60 -7.06 4.87 -13.69
CA GLU A 60 -5.95 5.29 -14.54
C GLU A 60 -4.66 5.23 -13.69
N GLY A 61 -3.86 4.20 -13.95
CA GLY A 61 -2.67 3.86 -13.19
C GLY A 61 -2.30 2.40 -13.42
N GLU A 62 -1.79 2.10 -14.62
CA GLU A 62 -1.29 0.79 -15.04
C GLU A 62 -0.41 0.10 -13.99
N ALA A 63 -0.87 -1.05 -13.49
CA ALA A 63 -0.01 -2.03 -12.85
C ALA A 63 0.42 -3.05 -13.91
N GLU A 64 1.58 -2.77 -14.52
CA GLU A 64 2.28 -3.72 -15.38
C GLU A 64 2.72 -4.94 -14.56
N THR A 65 2.08 -6.07 -14.86
CA THR A 65 2.40 -7.42 -14.39
C THR A 65 3.87 -7.76 -14.56
N GLY A 66 4.61 -7.86 -13.45
CA GLY A 66 5.91 -8.50 -13.37
C GLY A 66 5.81 -9.83 -12.61
N THR A 67 5.77 -10.94 -13.34
CA THR A 67 5.91 -12.31 -12.82
C THR A 67 7.16 -12.42 -11.94
N GLN A 68 7.01 -12.79 -10.67
CA GLN A 68 8.10 -13.38 -9.90
C GLN A 68 7.74 -14.84 -9.60
N GLU A 69 8.15 -15.69 -10.54
CA GLU A 69 8.27 -17.13 -10.37
C GLU A 69 9.32 -17.40 -9.29
N VAL A 70 8.98 -18.34 -8.40
CA VAL A 70 9.81 -18.83 -7.29
C VAL A 70 10.96 -19.70 -7.81
N ALA A 71 12.20 -19.24 -7.63
CA ALA A 71 13.42 -20.07 -7.61
C ALA A 71 14.53 -19.37 -6.82
#